data_AF-A0A9E4E096-F1
#
_entry.id   AF-A0A9E4E096-F1
#
_cell.length_a   1.000
_cell.length_b   1.000
_cell.length_c   1.000
_cell.angle_alpha   90.00
_cell.angle_beta   90.00
_cell.angle_gamma   90.00
#
_symmetry.space_group_name_H-M   'P 1'
#
loop_
_entity.id
_entity.type
_entity.pdbx_description
1 polymer ?
#
loop_
_entity_poly.entity_id
_entity_poly.type
_entity_poly.pdbx_seq_one_letter_code
_entity_poly.pdbx_strand_id
1 'polypeptide(L)'
;MSVVAPALSSTSRRKSHYRGEEIRKREKGVCNQVRLLLAGFGYQIMHVQRALLERVTGTGWSLRRLAERVLRTPVRFTVSGRRITMTTGGASAHWRMLARGLATLHGPSG
;
A
#
# COMPACT_ATOMS: atom_id res chain seq x y z
N MET A 1 -15.77 6.93 -36.24
CA MET A 1 -15.58 8.04 -35.29
C MET A 1 -15.20 7.47 -33.94
N SER A 2 -13.93 7.61 -33.53
CA SER A 2 -13.38 6.95 -32.34
C SER A 2 -13.64 7.77 -31.07
N VAL A 3 -14.70 7.40 -30.34
CA VAL A 3 -14.91 7.88 -28.97
C VAL A 3 -14.28 6.88 -28.01
N VAL A 4 -12.97 7.01 -27.78
CA VAL A 4 -12.29 6.34 -26.66
C VAL A 4 -11.35 7.34 -25.99
N ALA A 5 -11.95 8.30 -25.30
CA ALA A 5 -11.31 9.02 -24.21
C ALA A 5 -12.23 8.88 -22.99
N PRO A 6 -12.17 7.75 -22.27
CA PRO A 6 -13.00 7.57 -21.09
C PRO A 6 -12.58 8.64 -20.07
N ALA A 7 -13.44 9.64 -19.88
CA ALA A 7 -13.30 10.55 -18.76
C ALA A 7 -13.44 9.72 -17.48
N LEU A 8 -12.38 9.69 -16.67
CA LEU A 8 -12.38 9.02 -15.37
C LEU A 8 -13.46 9.69 -14.50
N SER A 9 -14.61 9.00 -14.40
CA SER A 9 -15.88 9.45 -13.80
C SER A 9 -15.79 9.89 -12.33
N SER A 10 -14.67 9.65 -11.64
CA SER A 10 -14.49 9.96 -10.22
C SER A 10 -13.93 11.35 -9.91
N THR A 11 -13.61 12.17 -10.91
CA THR A 11 -13.18 13.56 -10.66
C THR A 11 -14.38 14.44 -10.28
N SER A 12 -14.50 14.76 -8.99
CA SER A 12 -15.37 15.83 -8.47
C SER A 12 -15.32 17.06 -9.38
N ARG A 13 -16.48 17.47 -9.91
CA ARG A 13 -16.62 18.67 -10.73
C ARG A 13 -16.35 19.90 -9.86
N ARG A 14 -15.09 20.33 -9.79
CA ARG A 14 -14.70 21.55 -9.07
C ARG A 14 -15.36 22.76 -9.73
N LYS A 15 -15.89 23.66 -8.90
CA LYS A 15 -16.37 24.98 -9.33
C LYS A 15 -15.24 25.69 -10.08
N SER A 16 -15.51 26.11 -11.32
CA SER A 16 -14.56 26.90 -12.13
C SER A 16 -14.46 28.35 -11.65
N HIS A 17 -15.50 28.82 -10.95
CA HIS A 17 -15.59 30.16 -10.41
C HIS A 17 -15.98 30.11 -8.94
N TYR A 18 -15.35 30.96 -8.14
CA TYR A 18 -15.80 31.25 -6.78
C TYR A 18 -15.97 32.75 -6.69
N ARG A 19 -17.20 33.20 -6.40
CA ARG A 19 -17.53 34.62 -6.21
C ARG A 19 -17.17 35.51 -7.41
N GLY A 20 -17.36 35.01 -8.63
CA GLY A 20 -17.10 35.75 -9.88
C GLY A 20 -15.65 35.72 -10.35
N GLU A 21 -14.73 35.18 -9.56
CA GLU A 21 -13.30 35.14 -9.89
C GLU A 21 -12.89 33.73 -10.38
N GLU A 22 -12.01 33.68 -11.38
CA GLU A 22 -11.47 32.40 -11.85
C GLU A 22 -10.57 31.78 -10.78
N ILE A 23 -10.91 30.57 -10.35
CA ILE A 23 -10.07 29.85 -9.39
C ILE A 23 -8.80 29.41 -10.10
N ARG A 24 -7.65 29.89 -9.61
CA ARG A 24 -6.32 29.54 -10.13
C ARG A 24 -6.17 28.02 -10.26
N LYS A 25 -6.03 27.54 -11.50
CA LYS A 25 -5.99 26.11 -11.83
C LYS A 25 -4.75 25.47 -11.21
N ARG A 26 -4.94 24.61 -10.19
CA ARG A 26 -3.89 23.71 -9.69
C ARG A 26 -3.75 22.53 -10.65
N GLU A 27 -2.52 22.10 -10.95
CA GLU A 27 -2.27 20.97 -11.85
C GLU A 27 -3.04 19.72 -11.39
N LYS A 28 -3.90 19.21 -12.28
CA LYS A 28 -4.96 18.24 -11.96
C LYS A 28 -4.48 16.78 -11.88
N GLY A 29 -3.24 16.48 -12.27
CA GLY A 29 -2.79 15.10 -12.52
C GLY A 29 -1.77 14.55 -11.52
N VAL A 30 -0.80 15.35 -11.09
CA VAL A 30 0.40 14.86 -10.38
C VAL A 30 0.06 14.24 -9.04
N CYS A 31 -0.75 14.91 -8.21
CA CYS A 31 -1.14 14.38 -6.89
C CYS A 31 -1.98 13.09 -6.98
N ASN A 32 -2.79 12.94 -8.04
CA ASN A 32 -3.60 11.74 -8.24
C ASN A 32 -2.74 10.57 -8.74
N GLN A 33 -1.79 10.84 -9.64
CA GLN A 33 -0.84 9.84 -10.13
C GLN A 33 0.08 9.33 -9.00
N VAL A 34 0.64 10.22 -8.18
CA VAL A 34 1.48 9.81 -7.03
C VAL A 34 0.69 8.96 -6.04
N ARG A 35 -0.56 9.33 -5.73
CA ARG A 35 -1.43 8.53 -4.86
C ARG A 35 -1.76 7.17 -5.46
N LEU A 36 -2.04 7.12 -6.76
CA LEU A 36 -2.31 5.87 -7.46
C LEU A 36 -1.08 4.95 -7.45
N LEU A 37 0.10 5.51 -7.71
CA LEU A 37 1.37 4.77 -7.64
C LEU A 37 1.64 4.25 -6.23
N LEU A 38 1.42 5.08 -5.20
CA LEU A 38 1.61 4.66 -3.81
C LEU A 38 0.62 3.56 -3.42
N ALA A 39 -0.64 3.66 -3.85
CA ALA A 39 -1.65 2.63 -3.64
C ALA A 39 -1.28 1.32 -4.38
N GLY A 40 -0.80 1.43 -5.62
CA GLY A 40 -0.31 0.29 -6.40
C GLY A 40 0.89 -0.39 -5.74
N PHE A 41 1.84 0.39 -5.24
CA PHE A 41 2.99 -0.13 -4.51
C PHE A 41 2.58 -0.85 -3.22
N GLY A 42 1.67 -0.24 -2.45
CA GLY A 42 1.10 -0.88 -1.25
C GLY A 42 0.40 -2.22 -1.58
N TYR A 43 -0.35 -2.26 -2.68
CA TYR A 43 -0.97 -3.49 -3.17
C TYR A 43 0.07 -4.57 -3.51
N GLN A 44 1.13 -4.22 -4.23
CA GLN A 44 2.21 -5.15 -4.58
C GLN A 44 2.90 -5.71 -3.32
N ILE A 45 3.22 -4.85 -2.34
CA ILE A 45 3.78 -5.28 -1.06
C ILE A 45 2.85 -6.28 -0.38
N MET A 46 1.56 -5.96 -0.25
CA MET A 46 0.59 -6.86 0.37
C MET A 46 0.46 -8.19 -0.39
N HIS A 47 0.58 -8.16 -1.71
CA HIS A 47 0.52 -9.36 -2.54
C HIS A 47 1.70 -10.29 -2.31
N VAL A 48 2.92 -9.74 -2.22
CA VAL A 48 4.13 -10.51 -1.87
C VAL A 48 4.01 -11.11 -0.47
N GLN A 49 3.56 -10.31 0.51
CA GLN A 49 3.35 -10.78 1.87
C GLN A 49 2.32 -11.91 1.94
N ARG A 50 1.24 -11.81 1.17
CA ARG A 50 0.21 -12.85 1.05
C ARG A 50 0.83 -14.14 0.51
N ALA A 51 1.52 -14.08 -0.62
CA ALA A 51 2.12 -15.26 -1.25
C ALA A 51 3.14 -15.95 -0.32
N LEU A 52 3.92 -15.17 0.43
CA LEU A 52 4.86 -15.69 1.43
C LEU A 52 4.13 -16.38 2.59
N LEU A 53 3.08 -15.77 3.12
CA LEU A 53 2.31 -16.38 4.19
C LEU A 53 1.59 -17.64 3.74
N GLU A 54 1.00 -17.66 2.54
CA GLU A 54 0.39 -18.87 1.97
C GLU A 54 1.39 -20.02 1.87
N ARG A 55 2.63 -19.73 1.43
CA ARG A 55 3.72 -20.72 1.37
C ARG A 55 4.12 -21.24 2.75
N VAL A 56 4.22 -20.36 3.75
CA VAL A 56 4.68 -20.74 5.10
C VAL A 56 3.59 -21.42 5.92
N THR A 57 2.33 -21.02 5.77
CA THR A 57 1.21 -21.55 6.57
C THR A 57 0.42 -22.65 5.86
N GLY A 58 0.67 -22.92 4.58
CA GLY A 58 -0.05 -23.94 3.78
C GLY A 58 -1.56 -23.69 3.66
N THR A 59 -2.02 -22.49 3.98
CA THR A 59 -3.43 -22.11 4.04
C THR A 59 -3.67 -20.93 3.12
N GLY A 60 -4.82 -20.88 2.42
CA GLY A 60 -5.16 -19.74 1.58
C GLY A 60 -5.34 -18.47 2.40
N TRP A 61 -4.73 -17.36 1.96
CA TRP A 61 -4.84 -16.05 2.59
C TRP A 61 -5.56 -15.09 1.67
N SER A 62 -6.64 -14.45 2.11
CA SER A 62 -7.16 -13.29 1.39
C SER A 62 -6.38 -12.03 1.77
N LEU A 63 -6.34 -11.02 0.87
CA LEU A 63 -5.77 -9.71 1.22
C LEU A 63 -6.46 -9.10 2.45
N ARG A 64 -7.76 -9.33 2.60
CA ARG A 64 -8.52 -8.85 3.77
C ARG A 64 -8.05 -9.51 5.06
N ARG A 65 -7.91 -10.84 5.08
CA ARG A 65 -7.39 -11.59 6.23
C ARG A 65 -5.96 -11.16 6.58
N LEU A 66 -5.12 -10.90 5.57
CA LEU A 66 -3.77 -10.38 5.76
C LEU A 66 -3.81 -8.98 6.39
N ALA A 67 -4.63 -8.06 5.86
CA ALA A 67 -4.78 -6.72 6.44
C ALA A 67 -5.24 -6.79 7.90
N GLU A 68 -6.24 -7.62 8.21
CA GLU A 68 -6.78 -7.76 9.57
C GLU A 68 -5.78 -8.39 10.55
N ARG A 69 -5.00 -9.39 10.14
CA ARG A 69 -4.10 -10.12 11.05
C ARG A 69 -2.68 -9.57 11.10
N VAL A 70 -2.21 -8.94 10.03
CA VAL A 70 -0.83 -8.42 9.93
C VAL A 70 -0.82 -6.90 10.12
N LEU A 71 -1.65 -6.17 9.38
CA LEU A 71 -1.60 -4.70 9.35
C LEU A 71 -2.44 -4.02 10.44
N ARG A 72 -3.56 -4.63 10.85
CA ARG A 72 -4.46 -4.09 11.89
C ARG A 72 -4.00 -4.42 13.31
N THR A 73 -2.93 -5.21 13.45
CA THR A 73 -2.27 -5.43 14.74
C THR A 73 -1.67 -4.11 15.23
N PRO A 74 -1.75 -3.81 16.54
CA PRO A 74 -0.98 -2.71 17.12
C PRO A 74 0.52 -2.94 16.93
N VAL A 75 1.12 -2.10 16.09
CA VAL A 75 2.56 -2.08 15.80
C VAL A 75 3.10 -0.69 16.07
N ARG A 76 4.21 -0.60 16.78
CA ARG A 76 4.97 0.64 16.93
C ARG A 76 6.21 0.55 16.04
N PHE A 77 6.32 1.52 15.14
CA PHE A 77 7.50 1.70 14.31
C PHE A 77 8.37 2.80 14.93
N THR A 78 9.63 2.49 15.19
CA THR A 78 10.65 3.48 15.54
C THR A 78 11.64 3.58 14.38
N VAL A 79 11.75 4.79 13.83
CA VAL A 79 12.71 5.08 12.76
C VAL A 79 13.93 5.74 13.40
N SER A 80 15.10 5.12 13.23
CA SER A 80 16.36 5.65 13.72
C SER A 80 17.39 5.63 12.58
N GLY A 81 17.69 6.80 12.04
CA GLY A 81 18.58 6.95 10.88
C GLY A 81 18.12 6.09 9.69
N ARG A 82 18.93 5.11 9.31
CA ARG A 82 18.64 4.15 8.22
C ARG A 82 17.98 2.85 8.69
N ARG A 83 17.61 2.74 9.96
CA ARG A 83 16.96 1.53 10.52
C ARG A 83 15.51 1.82 10.88
N ILE A 84 14.64 0.93 10.43
CA ILE A 84 13.23 0.89 10.87
C ILE A 84 13.12 -0.30 11.81
N THR A 85 12.82 -0.02 13.08
CA THR A 85 12.57 -1.05 14.09
C THR A 85 11.08 -1.15 14.32
N MET A 86 10.55 -2.36 14.32
CA MET A 86 9.14 -2.64 14.46
C MET A 86 8.90 -3.47 15.72
N THR A 87 8.12 -2.94 16.66
CA THR A 87 7.70 -3.66 17.86
C THR A 87 6.22 -3.99 17.78
N THR A 88 5.89 -5.28 17.96
CA THR A 88 4.52 -5.80 17.80
C THR A 88 4.06 -6.48 19.08
N GLY A 89 2.85 -6.16 19.56
CA GLY A 89 2.18 -6.94 20.62
C GLY A 89 1.27 -8.01 20.01
N GLY A 90 1.31 -9.25 20.52
CA GLY A 90 0.36 -10.33 20.18
C GLY A 90 0.51 -10.95 18.77
N ALA A 91 0.52 -10.18 17.68
CA ALA A 91 0.62 -10.74 16.32
C ALA A 91 2.06 -11.02 15.85
N SER A 92 2.96 -11.25 16.81
CA SER A 92 4.37 -11.57 16.56
C SER A 92 4.55 -12.86 15.75
N ALA A 93 3.58 -13.77 15.76
CA ALA A 93 3.68 -15.03 15.02
C ALA A 93 3.65 -14.81 13.50
N HIS A 94 2.66 -14.07 12.98
CA HIS A 94 2.56 -13.79 11.55
C HIS A 94 3.71 -12.91 11.05
N TRP A 95 4.10 -11.91 11.84
CA TRP A 95 5.26 -11.08 11.53
C TRP A 95 6.59 -11.86 11.57
N ARG A 96 6.76 -12.81 12.50
CA ARG A 96 7.93 -13.73 12.49
C ARG A 96 7.93 -14.65 11.27
N MET A 97 6.79 -15.20 10.89
CA MET A 97 6.66 -16.02 9.69
C MET A 97 7.01 -15.23 8.43
N LEU A 98 6.52 -13.99 8.33
CA LEU A 98 6.87 -13.06 7.26
C LEU A 98 8.36 -12.73 7.24
N ALA A 99 8.96 -12.40 8.38
CA ALA A 99 10.39 -12.10 8.47
C ALA A 99 11.24 -13.29 8.01
N ARG A 100 10.87 -14.51 8.39
CA ARG A 100 11.54 -15.75 7.92
C ARG A 100 11.38 -15.94 6.41
N GLY A 101 10.17 -15.76 5.88
CA GLY A 101 9.93 -15.87 4.43
C GLY A 101 10.65 -14.79 3.62
N LEU A 102 10.82 -13.58 4.17
CA LEU A 102 11.62 -12.54 3.53
C LEU A 102 13.11 -12.85 3.58
N ALA A 103 13.60 -13.41 4.69
CA ALA A 103 14.99 -13.86 4.81
C ALA A 103 15.34 -14.99 3.84
N THR A 104 14.38 -15.82 3.42
CA THR A 104 14.65 -16.84 2.37
C THR A 104 14.66 -16.26 0.96
N LEU A 105 13.97 -15.13 0.72
CA LEU A 105 14.02 -14.42 -0.56
C LEU A 105 15.28 -13.57 -0.72
N HIS A 106 15.77 -13.00 0.38
CA HIS A 106 17.05 -12.32 0.44
C HIS A 106 18.13 -13.38 0.60
N GLY A 107 18.57 -13.99 -0.52
CA GLY A 107 19.64 -14.99 -0.51
C GLY A 107 20.84 -14.53 0.33
N PRO A 108 21.63 -15.46 0.91
CA PRO A 108 22.62 -15.14 1.92
C PRO A 108 23.57 -14.06 1.39
N SER A 109 23.49 -12.87 1.99
CA SER A 109 24.50 -11.84 1.85
C SER A 109 25.74 -12.31 2.60
N GLY A 110 26.58 -13.06 1.89
CA GLY A 110 27.99 -13.30 2.24
C GLY A 110 28.85 -12.11 1.87
#